data_AF-A0A8F4STM2-F1
#
_entry.id   AF-A0A8F4STM2-F1
#
_cell.length_a   1.000
_cell.length_b   1.000
_cell.length_c   1.000
_cell.angle_alpha   90.00
_cell.angle_beta   90.00
_cell.angle_gamma   90.00
#
_symmetry.space_group_name_H-M   'P 1'
#
loop_
_entity.id
_entity.type
_entity.pdbx_description
1 polymer ?
#
loop_
_entity_poly.entity_id
_entity_poly.type
_entity_poly.pdbx_seq_one_letter_code
_entity_poly.pdbx_strand_id
1 'polypeptide(L)'
;ILNISSASGMYPVPLLTVYSASKAFVDFFSRGLQAEYKSKGIIIQSVLPFFVATKLSKIRRATLDKPSPQRYVAAELNTVGLQTQTNGYLPHAIMGWVTTALLPAKILNSHVMGMGL
;
A
#
# COMPACT_ATOMS: atom_id res chain seq x y z
N ILE A 1 -13.20 -4.81 -7.95
CA ILE A 1 -12.09 -5.72 -7.56
C ILE A 1 -11.04 -4.87 -6.85
N LEU A 2 -10.78 -5.15 -5.58
CA LEU A 2 -9.74 -4.47 -4.81
C LEU A 2 -8.59 -5.44 -4.62
N ASN A 3 -7.48 -5.21 -5.32
CA ASN A 3 -6.31 -6.07 -5.24
C ASN A 3 -5.34 -5.53 -4.18
N ILE A 4 -5.01 -6.37 -3.21
CA ILE A 4 -4.15 -5.97 -2.09
C ILE A 4 -2.68 -6.13 -2.48
N SER A 5 -2.06 -5.01 -2.83
CA SER A 5 -0.62 -4.86 -2.94
C SER A 5 -0.01 -4.60 -1.54
N SER A 6 0.94 -3.67 -1.40
CA SER A 6 1.59 -3.24 -0.17
C SER A 6 2.36 -1.95 -0.41
N ALA A 7 2.55 -1.13 0.62
CA ALA A 7 3.53 -0.04 0.58
C ALA A 7 4.96 -0.52 0.24
N SER A 8 5.32 -1.76 0.60
CA SER A 8 6.58 -2.38 0.18
C SER A 8 6.69 -2.61 -1.34
N GLY A 9 5.60 -2.49 -2.10
CA GLY A 9 5.62 -2.53 -3.56
C GLY A 9 5.94 -1.18 -4.21
N MET A 10 6.00 -0.09 -3.43
CA MET A 10 6.27 1.27 -3.92
C MET A 10 7.76 1.52 -4.15
N TYR A 11 8.64 0.72 -3.52
CA TYR A 11 10.10 0.82 -3.61
C TYR A 11 10.74 -0.51 -3.15
N PRO A 12 11.99 -0.81 -3.53
CA PRO A 12 12.68 -2.01 -3.07
C PRO A 12 12.83 -2.04 -1.54
N VAL A 13 12.53 -3.18 -0.93
CA VAL A 13 12.70 -3.40 0.51
C VAL A 13 13.69 -4.55 0.72
N PRO A 14 14.95 -4.26 1.09
CA PRO A 14 15.93 -5.29 1.38
C PRO A 14 15.44 -6.27 2.44
N LEU A 15 15.90 -7.53 2.37
CA LEU A 15 15.42 -8.68 3.14
C LEU A 15 13.97 -9.12 2.84
N LEU A 16 13.19 -8.28 2.14
CA LEU A 16 11.84 -8.59 1.64
C LEU A 16 11.76 -8.47 0.12
N THR A 17 12.87 -8.68 -0.61
CA THR A 17 12.95 -8.43 -2.07
C THR A 17 11.87 -9.18 -2.85
N VAL A 18 11.68 -10.48 -2.63
CA VAL A 18 10.65 -11.28 -3.32
C VAL A 18 9.25 -10.75 -3.00
N TYR A 19 9.01 -10.40 -1.74
CA TYR A 19 7.73 -9.83 -1.31
C TYR A 19 7.48 -8.47 -2.00
N SER A 20 8.43 -7.53 -1.93
CA SER A 20 8.34 -6.22 -2.56
C SER A 20 8.10 -6.32 -4.08
N ALA A 21 8.84 -7.19 -4.78
CA ALA A 21 8.65 -7.44 -6.20
C ALA A 21 7.26 -8.01 -6.53
N SER A 22 6.78 -8.98 -5.75
CA SER A 22 5.44 -9.55 -5.95
C SER A 22 4.33 -8.51 -5.75
N LYS A 23 4.50 -7.59 -4.80
CA LYS A 23 3.54 -6.53 -4.51
C LYS A 23 3.59 -5.42 -5.56
N ALA A 24 4.77 -5.09 -6.07
CA ALA A 24 4.91 -4.22 -7.24
C ALA A 24 4.20 -4.82 -8.47
N PHE A 25 4.36 -6.13 -8.72
CA PHE A 25 3.62 -6.82 -9.79
C PHE A 25 2.11 -6.67 -9.63
N VAL A 26 1.56 -6.96 -8.43
CA VAL A 26 0.12 -6.81 -8.16
C VAL A 26 -0.34 -5.39 -8.43
N ASP A 27 0.46 -4.38 -8.09
CA ASP A 27 0.13 -2.98 -8.35
C ASP A 27 0.05 -2.67 -9.84
N PHE A 28 1.12 -2.96 -10.59
CA PHE A 28 1.17 -2.71 -12.03
C PHE A 28 0.08 -3.48 -12.78
N PHE A 29 -0.11 -4.75 -12.43
CA PHE A 29 -1.14 -5.60 -13.01
C PHE A 29 -2.54 -5.02 -12.79
N SER A 30 -2.85 -4.59 -11.57
CA SER A 30 -4.16 -4.04 -11.22
C SER A 30 -4.45 -2.73 -11.95
N ARG A 31 -3.45 -1.84 -12.07
CA ARG A 31 -3.58 -0.59 -12.83
C ARG A 31 -3.77 -0.84 -14.32
N GLY A 32 -3.08 -1.83 -14.89
CA GLY A 32 -3.27 -2.27 -16.28
C GLY A 32 -4.70 -2.74 -16.52
N LEU A 33 -5.18 -3.68 -15.72
CA LEU A 33 -6.56 -4.18 -15.83
C LEU A 33 -7.60 -3.07 -15.64
N GLN A 34 -7.36 -2.14 -14.71
CA GLN A 34 -8.27 -1.01 -14.54
C GLN A 34 -8.39 -0.19 -15.82
N ALA A 35 -7.30 0.05 -16.54
CA ALA A 35 -7.34 0.76 -17.82
C ALA A 35 -8.10 -0.04 -18.89
N GLU A 36 -7.88 -1.36 -18.97
CA GLU A 36 -8.50 -2.25 -19.96
C GLU A 36 -10.01 -2.45 -19.75
N TYR A 37 -10.48 -2.45 -18.50
CA TYR A 37 -11.87 -2.80 -18.16
C TYR A 37 -12.72 -1.61 -17.70
N LYS A 38 -12.16 -0.40 -17.57
CA LYS A 38 -12.91 0.81 -17.17
C LYS A 38 -14.11 1.09 -18.08
N SER A 39 -13.96 0.94 -19.39
CA SER A 39 -15.07 1.17 -20.35
C SER A 39 -16.20 0.15 -20.23
N LYS A 40 -15.94 -1.00 -19.60
CA LYS A 40 -16.91 -2.06 -19.31
C LYS A 40 -17.61 -1.85 -17.97
N GLY A 41 -17.39 -0.72 -17.30
CA GLY A 41 -17.98 -0.41 -15.99
C GLY A 41 -17.41 -1.21 -14.83
N ILE A 42 -16.30 -1.93 -15.02
CA ILE A 42 -15.64 -2.69 -13.94
C ILE A 42 -14.64 -1.79 -13.24
N ILE A 43 -14.78 -1.67 -11.92
CA ILE A 43 -13.81 -0.94 -11.06
C ILE A 43 -12.79 -1.94 -10.54
N ILE A 44 -11.52 -1.68 -10.84
CA ILE A 44 -10.34 -2.40 -10.37
C ILE A 44 -9.42 -1.36 -9.73
N GLN A 45 -9.00 -1.62 -8.49
CA GLN A 45 -8.18 -0.69 -7.72
C GLN A 45 -7.03 -1.44 -7.04
N SER A 46 -5.83 -0.86 -7.12
CA SER A 46 -4.65 -1.33 -6.41
C SER A 46 -4.57 -0.69 -5.02
N VAL A 47 -4.51 -1.52 -3.98
CA VAL A 47 -4.51 -1.07 -2.58
C VAL A 47 -3.14 -1.36 -1.96
N LEU A 48 -2.42 -0.32 -1.55
CA LEU A 48 -1.04 -0.39 -1.04
C LEU A 48 -1.00 0.02 0.44
N PRO A 49 -1.50 -0.81 1.36
CA PRO A 49 -1.50 -0.49 2.79
C PRO A 49 -0.07 -0.42 3.33
N PHE A 50 0.15 0.49 4.29
CA PHE A 50 1.21 0.32 5.28
C PHE A 50 0.73 -0.67 6.37
N PHE A 51 1.39 -0.72 7.53
CA PHE A 51 1.00 -1.67 8.58
C PHE A 51 -0.44 -1.49 9.06
N VAL A 52 -1.16 -2.61 9.16
CA VAL A 52 -2.51 -2.72 9.75
C VAL A 52 -2.42 -3.75 10.88
N ALA A 53 -3.02 -3.45 12.04
CA ALA A 53 -2.92 -4.26 13.25
C ALA A 53 -3.60 -5.63 13.09
N THR A 54 -2.84 -6.60 12.58
CA THR A 54 -3.28 -7.95 12.20
C THR A 54 -2.27 -9.00 12.69
N LYS A 55 -2.69 -10.28 12.68
CA LYS A 55 -1.78 -11.41 12.95
C LYS A 55 -0.57 -11.43 11.99
N LEU A 56 -0.77 -11.09 10.71
CA LEU A 56 0.30 -11.04 9.70
C LEU A 56 1.39 -10.03 10.08
N SER A 57 0.98 -8.83 10.51
CA SER A 57 1.90 -7.77 10.93
C SER A 57 2.55 -8.00 12.31
N LYS A 58 2.05 -8.98 13.09
CA LYS A 58 2.40 -9.21 14.50
C LYS A 58 2.13 -8.00 15.43
N ILE A 59 1.40 -6.98 14.97
CA ILE A 59 1.03 -5.80 15.76
C ILE A 59 -0.25 -6.11 16.55
N ARG A 60 -0.17 -5.97 17.88
CA ARG A 60 -1.29 -6.29 18.79
C ARG A 60 -2.19 -5.10 19.11
N ARG A 61 -1.63 -3.88 19.13
CA ARG A 61 -2.37 -2.66 19.50
C ARG A 61 -2.46 -1.74 18.28
N ALA A 62 -3.68 -1.36 17.93
CA ALA A 62 -3.93 -0.39 16.89
C ALA A 62 -3.48 1.01 17.34
N THR A 63 -2.88 1.77 16.42
CA THR A 63 -2.47 3.17 16.60
C THR A 63 -3.03 4.01 15.45
N LEU A 64 -2.74 5.31 15.43
CA LEU A 64 -3.18 6.21 14.36
C LEU A 64 -2.63 5.75 12.99
N ASP A 65 -1.35 5.39 12.93
CA ASP A 65 -0.62 4.95 11.73
C ASP A 65 -0.73 3.43 11.48
N LYS A 66 -1.14 2.64 12.48
CA LYS A 66 -1.38 1.20 12.38
C LYS A 66 -2.83 0.90 12.75
N PRO A 67 -3.82 1.23 11.90
CA PRO A 67 -5.23 1.10 12.23
C PRO A 67 -5.64 -0.36 12.47
N SER A 68 -6.78 -0.57 13.11
CA SER A 68 -7.42 -1.89 13.11
C SER A 68 -7.90 -2.25 11.69
N PRO A 69 -8.07 -3.54 11.37
CA PRO A 69 -8.57 -3.96 10.05
C PRO A 69 -9.92 -3.34 9.70
N GLN A 70 -10.82 -3.25 10.68
CA GLN A 70 -12.15 -2.66 10.49
C GLN A 70 -12.05 -1.18 10.14
N ARG A 71 -11.20 -0.41 10.85
CA ARG A 71 -10.98 1.01 10.57
C ARG A 71 -10.32 1.21 9.20
N TYR A 72 -9.34 0.37 8.87
CA TYR A 72 -8.66 0.43 7.57
C TYR A 72 -9.66 0.17 6.43
N VAL A 73 -10.45 -0.91 6.49
CA VAL A 73 -11.42 -1.26 5.45
C VAL A 73 -12.50 -0.19 5.32
N ALA A 74 -13.01 0.36 6.42
CA ALA A 74 -13.98 1.45 6.37
C ALA A 74 -13.43 2.69 5.66
N ALA A 75 -12.15 3.02 5.85
CA ALA A 75 -11.49 4.11 5.14
C ALA A 75 -11.23 3.78 3.66
N GLU A 76 -10.74 2.57 3.38
CA GLU A 76 -10.42 2.08 2.02
C GLU A 76 -11.65 2.13 1.11
N LEU A 77 -12.81 1.71 1.63
CA LEU A 77 -14.06 1.70 0.87
C LEU A 77 -14.50 3.10 0.40
N ASN A 78 -14.11 4.17 1.10
CA ASN A 78 -14.37 5.54 0.66
C ASN A 78 -13.49 5.98 -0.52
N THR A 79 -12.47 5.20 -0.87
CA THR A 79 -11.57 5.51 -2.00
C THR A 79 -11.97 4.82 -3.30
N VAL A 80 -12.91 3.86 -3.24
CA VAL A 80 -13.31 3.03 -4.38
C VAL A 80 -13.88 3.91 -5.50
N GLY A 81 -13.31 3.77 -6.69
CA GLY A 81 -13.71 4.53 -7.88
C GLY A 81 -13.16 5.95 -7.95
N LEU A 82 -12.55 6.47 -6.88
CA LEU A 82 -11.92 7.81 -6.89
C LEU A 82 -10.50 7.77 -7.46
N GLN A 83 -9.78 6.67 -7.24
CA GLN A 83 -8.39 6.50 -7.65
C GLN A 83 -8.14 5.08 -8.17
N THR A 84 -7.18 4.92 -9.07
CA THR A 84 -6.78 3.57 -9.56
C THR A 84 -5.78 2.89 -8.63
N GLN A 85 -5.06 3.68 -7.82
CA GLN A 85 -4.09 3.27 -6.82
C GLN A 85 -4.31 4.08 -5.54
N THR A 86 -4.29 3.43 -4.38
CA THR A 86 -4.57 4.07 -3.09
C THR A 86 -3.76 3.42 -1.97
N ASN A 87 -3.46 4.18 -0.90
CA ASN A 87 -2.98 3.61 0.37
C ASN A 87 -4.13 3.33 1.37
N GLY A 88 -5.38 3.60 0.96
CA GLY A 88 -6.61 3.20 1.64
C GLY A 88 -6.98 3.91 2.93
N TYR A 89 -6.05 4.64 3.52
CA TYR A 89 -6.24 5.26 4.82
C TYR A 89 -5.43 6.54 4.89
N LEU A 90 -6.02 7.65 5.34
CA LEU A 90 -5.40 8.99 5.22
C LEU A 90 -3.98 9.07 5.82
N PRO A 91 -3.71 8.58 7.05
CA PRO A 91 -2.35 8.52 7.56
C PRO A 91 -1.39 7.73 6.65
N HIS A 92 -1.84 6.61 6.06
CA HIS A 92 -1.05 5.83 5.12
C HIS A 92 -0.79 6.58 3.82
N ALA A 93 -1.76 7.34 3.30
CA ALA A 93 -1.60 8.16 2.11
C ALA A 93 -0.56 9.28 2.32
N ILE A 94 -0.60 9.93 3.49
CA ILE A 94 0.41 10.94 3.87
C ILE A 94 1.80 10.30 3.97
N MET A 95 1.92 9.13 4.63
CA MET A 95 3.17 8.39 4.69
C MET A 95 3.70 8.01 3.31
N GLY A 96 2.82 7.51 2.42
CA GLY A 96 3.17 7.16 1.04
C GLY A 96 3.69 8.36 0.25
N TRP A 97 3.04 9.52 0.37
CA TRP A 97 3.50 10.76 -0.26
C TRP A 97 4.87 11.19 0.29
N VAL A 98 5.07 11.15 1.60
CA VAL A 98 6.38 11.49 2.20
C VAL A 98 7.48 10.56 1.70
N THR A 99 7.24 9.25 1.67
CA THR A 99 8.29 8.28 1.28
C THR A 99 8.60 8.28 -0.21
N THR A 100 7.66 8.64 -1.07
CA THR A 100 7.85 8.59 -2.54
C THR A 100 8.07 9.94 -3.20
N ALA A 101 7.52 11.03 -2.66
CA ALA A 101 7.62 12.35 -3.25
C ALA A 101 8.59 13.28 -2.52
N LEU A 102 8.79 13.11 -1.20
CA LEU A 102 9.60 14.04 -0.40
C LEU A 102 11.00 13.50 -0.07
N LEU A 103 11.13 12.21 0.29
CA LEU A 103 12.40 11.66 0.77
C LEU A 103 13.34 11.22 -0.36
N PRO A 104 14.62 11.65 -0.36
CA PRO A 104 15.65 11.09 -1.22
C PRO A 104 15.84 9.58 -1.01
N ALA A 105 16.07 8.84 -2.09
CA ALA A 105 16.21 7.37 -2.06
C ALA A 105 17.27 6.87 -1.06
N LYS A 106 18.39 7.60 -0.87
CA LYS A 106 19.42 7.24 0.12
C LYS A 106 18.89 7.24 1.55
N ILE A 107 18.08 8.24 1.91
CA ILE A 107 17.50 8.38 3.25
C ILE A 107 16.46 7.28 3.47
N LEU A 108 15.59 7.06 2.47
CA LEU A 108 14.59 6.00 2.51
C LEU A 108 15.24 4.62 2.69
N ASN A 109 16.25 4.30 1.88
CA ASN A 109 16.96 3.02 1.96
C ASN A 109 17.66 2.83 3.32
N SER A 110 18.31 3.87 3.84
CA SER A 110 18.93 3.83 5.17
C SER A 110 17.89 3.57 6.26
N HIS A 111 16.72 4.20 6.17
CA HIS A 111 15.64 3.99 7.14
C HIS A 111 15.06 2.58 7.06
N VAL A 112 14.77 2.09 5.84
CA VAL A 112 14.24 0.74 5.60
C VAL A 112 15.23 -0.33 6.10
N MET A 113 16.53 -0.15 5.87
CA MET A 113 17.57 -1.05 6.39
C MET A 113 17.65 -1.04 7.93
N GLY A 114 17.35 0.10 8.57
CA GLY A 114 17.33 0.24 10.02
C GLY A 114 16.07 -0.30 10.71
N MET A 115 15.01 -0.63 9.96
CA MET A 115 13.72 -1.08 10.52
C MET A 115 13.74 -2.51 11.08
N GLY A 116 14.85 -3.26 10.97
CA GLY A 116 14.99 -4.58 11.59
C GLY A 116 13.90 -5.57 11.15
N LEU A 117 13.67 -5.65 9.83
CA LEU A 117 12.74 -6.60 9.21
C LEU A 117 13.29 -8.02 9.20
#